data_AF-S9V0V0-F1
#
_entry.id   AF-S9V0V0-F1
#
_cell.length_a   1.000
_cell.length_b   1.000
_cell.length_c   1.000
_cell.angle_alpha   90.00
_cell.angle_beta   90.00
_cell.angle_gamma   90.00
#
_symmetry.space_group_name_H-M   'P 1'
#
loop_
_entity.id
_entity.type
_entity.pdbx_description
1 polymer ?
#
loop_
_entity_poly.entity_id
_entity_poly.type
_entity_poly.pdbx_seq_one_letter_code
_entity_poly.pdbx_strand_id
1 'polypeptide(L)'
;MKCSRVHCRTDSGLFRSSGFLLKRSGKPGDLPAYKQVYLPYDTAPTKMELDRERRKFARAYHGRQEHKKMVEIKDVPENMYTYGKEGMSVPISLFKEQADPVIGPEWTYPGIYENKIAAQQWYTEELFDRETKDAFESPWQRQILDNQVKAKLGRVAWRMSMLNIKTVDLFHKERGSSRRTGGAGTGAEEPAKAGKK
;
A
#
# COMPACT_ATOMS: atom_id res chain seq x y z
N MET A 1 29.87 44.96 33.94
CA MET A 1 30.52 43.92 33.11
C MET A 1 30.24 42.54 33.69
N LYS A 2 29.29 41.79 33.13
CA LYS A 2 29.15 40.32 33.29
C LYS A 2 28.57 39.79 31.99
N CYS A 3 29.37 39.03 31.25
CA CYS A 3 28.99 38.36 30.01
C CYS A 3 28.76 36.89 30.36
N SER A 4 27.50 36.44 30.36
CA SER A 4 27.12 35.06 30.66
C SER A 4 26.91 34.31 29.35
N ARG A 5 27.83 33.39 29.05
CA ARG A 5 27.82 32.49 27.90
C ARG A 5 26.63 31.53 28.01
N VAL A 6 25.61 31.69 27.17
CA VAL A 6 24.52 30.71 27.03
C VAL A 6 25.02 29.58 26.14
N HIS A 7 25.20 28.39 26.72
CA HIS A 7 25.37 27.14 25.97
C HIS A 7 24.02 26.73 25.39
N CYS A 8 23.87 26.81 24.07
CA CYS A 8 22.80 26.13 23.35
C CYS A 8 23.07 24.62 23.39
N ARG A 9 22.33 23.88 24.23
CA ARG A 9 22.22 22.42 24.09
C ARG A 9 21.36 22.14 22.87
N THR A 10 21.98 21.63 21.81
CA THR A 10 21.27 20.95 20.74
C THR A 10 20.86 19.57 21.25
N ASP A 11 19.67 19.46 21.82
CA ASP A 11 19.03 18.17 22.07
C ASP A 11 18.60 17.57 20.72
N SER A 12 19.56 16.98 20.01
CA SER A 12 19.30 16.07 18.90
C SER A 12 18.83 14.72 19.44
N GLY A 13 17.68 14.72 20.09
CA GLY A 13 16.94 13.51 20.47
C GLY A 13 16.20 12.99 19.24
N LEU A 14 16.87 12.15 18.45
CA LEU A 14 16.27 11.39 17.36
C LEU A 14 14.95 10.74 17.82
N PHE A 15 13.83 11.15 17.20
CA PHE A 15 12.55 10.45 17.25
C PHE A 15 12.71 9.03 16.68
N ARG A 16 13.15 8.09 17.51
CA ARG A 16 13.02 6.66 17.25
C ARG A 16 11.63 6.21 17.68
N SER A 17 10.59 6.65 16.95
CA SER A 17 9.31 5.97 17.01
C SER A 17 9.49 4.55 16.48
N SER A 18 9.39 3.55 17.35
CA SER A 18 9.49 2.15 16.97
C SER A 18 8.43 1.83 15.89
N GLY A 19 8.82 1.12 14.83
CA GLY A 19 7.95 0.82 13.68
C GLY A 19 6.66 0.04 13.99
N PHE A 20 6.45 -0.36 15.25
CA PHE A 20 5.18 -0.90 15.74
C PHE A 20 4.15 0.18 16.07
N LEU A 21 4.57 1.34 16.60
CA LEU A 21 3.67 2.46 16.89
C LEU A 21 3.09 3.06 15.60
N LEU A 22 3.91 3.13 14.55
CA LEU A 22 3.50 3.58 13.20
C LEU A 22 2.42 2.69 12.55
N LYS A 23 2.32 1.41 12.92
CA LYS A 23 1.35 0.47 12.30
C LYS A 23 -0.05 0.54 12.89
N ARG A 24 -0.21 1.12 14.10
CA ARG A 24 -1.50 1.31 14.77
C ARG A 24 -2.00 2.75 14.73
N SER A 25 -1.09 3.73 14.62
CA SER A 25 -1.46 5.13 14.45
C SER A 25 -2.13 5.40 13.10
N GLY A 26 -3.21 6.16 13.09
CA GLY A 26 -3.87 6.60 11.85
C GLY A 26 -4.83 5.60 11.20
N LYS A 27 -5.21 4.53 11.92
CA LYS A 27 -6.27 3.60 11.49
C LYS A 27 -7.59 3.96 12.17
N PRO A 28 -8.73 3.85 11.48
CA PRO A 28 -10.03 4.08 12.10
C PRO A 28 -10.28 3.01 13.19
N GLY A 29 -10.71 3.44 14.36
CA GLY A 29 -11.11 2.55 15.46
C GLY A 29 -12.50 1.95 15.22
N ASP A 30 -13.39 2.74 14.63
CA ASP A 30 -14.76 2.37 14.32
C ASP A 30 -15.00 2.37 12.80
N LEU A 31 -15.91 1.51 12.34
CA LEU A 31 -16.29 1.37 10.94
C LEU A 31 -17.78 1.69 10.76
N PRO A 32 -18.15 2.96 10.53
CA PRO A 32 -19.52 3.35 10.21
C PRO A 32 -20.04 2.64 8.95
N ALA A 33 -21.35 2.34 8.93
CA ALA A 33 -22.00 1.68 7.82
C ALA A 33 -22.26 2.63 6.64
N TYR A 34 -22.35 2.08 5.44
CA TYR A 34 -22.81 2.82 4.26
C TYR A 34 -24.29 3.19 4.37
N LYS A 35 -24.66 4.33 3.78
CA LYS A 35 -26.05 4.77 3.68
C LYS A 35 -26.39 5.10 2.23
N GLN A 36 -27.51 4.59 1.73
CA GLN A 36 -28.03 4.95 0.41
C GLN A 36 -28.93 6.18 0.57
N VAL A 37 -28.59 7.26 -0.14
CA VAL A 37 -29.32 8.54 -0.11
C VAL A 37 -30.41 8.58 -1.18
N TYR A 38 -30.10 8.11 -2.39
CA TYR A 38 -31.06 7.95 -3.49
C TYR A 38 -30.73 6.71 -4.31
N LEU A 39 -31.68 6.18 -5.07
CA LEU A 39 -31.46 5.01 -5.93
C LEU A 39 -30.92 5.47 -7.30
N PRO A 40 -29.91 4.78 -7.86
CA PRO A 40 -29.32 5.16 -9.15
C PRO A 40 -30.12 4.64 -10.35
N TYR A 41 -31.24 3.95 -10.11
CA TYR A 41 -32.12 3.40 -11.12
C TYR A 41 -33.57 3.55 -10.69
N ASP A 42 -34.46 3.68 -11.68
CA ASP A 42 -35.91 3.71 -11.43
C ASP A 42 -36.51 2.30 -11.37
N THR A 43 -35.90 1.35 -12.09
CA THR A 43 -36.36 -0.05 -12.16
C THR A 43 -35.55 -0.94 -11.25
N ALA A 44 -36.20 -1.54 -10.25
CA ALA A 44 -35.52 -2.43 -9.31
C ALA A 44 -35.06 -3.75 -9.97
N PRO A 45 -33.81 -4.17 -9.76
CA PRO A 45 -33.31 -5.45 -10.28
C PRO A 45 -33.96 -6.62 -9.55
N THR A 46 -34.10 -7.73 -10.27
CA THR A 46 -34.61 -8.98 -9.71
C THR A 46 -33.53 -9.68 -8.85
N LYS A 47 -33.96 -10.53 -7.90
CA LYS A 47 -33.02 -11.31 -7.07
C LYS A 47 -32.08 -12.18 -7.92
N MET A 48 -32.57 -12.72 -9.03
CA MET A 48 -31.77 -13.50 -9.96
C MET A 48 -30.65 -12.68 -10.61
N GLU A 49 -30.93 -11.43 -10.99
CA GLU A 49 -29.94 -10.53 -11.57
C GLU A 49 -28.89 -10.12 -10.53
N LEU A 50 -29.30 -9.88 -9.29
CA LEU A 50 -28.40 -9.59 -8.17
C LEU A 50 -27.43 -10.76 -7.92
N ASP A 51 -27.95 -11.98 -7.80
CA ASP A 51 -27.12 -13.17 -7.57
C ASP A 51 -26.20 -13.46 -8.76
N ARG A 52 -26.69 -13.25 -9.99
CA ARG A 52 -25.89 -13.46 -11.21
C ARG A 52 -24.71 -12.50 -11.25
N GLU A 53 -24.92 -11.21 -11.03
CA GLU A 53 -23.82 -10.24 -11.02
C GLU A 53 -22.88 -10.51 -9.85
N ARG A 54 -23.40 -10.79 -8.65
CA ARG A 54 -22.55 -11.13 -7.49
C ARG A 54 -21.62 -12.31 -7.76
N ARG A 55 -22.12 -13.38 -8.38
CA ARG A 55 -21.29 -14.55 -8.75
C ARG A 55 -20.22 -14.21 -9.78
N LYS A 56 -20.52 -13.33 -10.73
CA LYS A 56 -19.55 -12.86 -11.74
C LYS A 56 -18.38 -12.12 -11.10
N PHE A 57 -18.63 -11.35 -10.04
CA PHE A 57 -17.60 -10.59 -9.31
C PHE A 57 -16.93 -11.37 -8.17
N ALA A 58 -17.30 -12.64 -7.93
CA ALA A 58 -16.67 -13.46 -6.89
C ALA A 58 -15.20 -13.81 -7.17
N ARG A 59 -14.76 -13.69 -8.42
CA ARG A 59 -13.37 -14.00 -8.82
C ARG A 59 -12.83 -12.90 -9.73
N ALA A 60 -11.56 -12.55 -9.54
CA ALA A 60 -10.84 -11.62 -10.40
C ALA A 60 -9.43 -12.10 -10.68
N TYR A 61 -8.81 -11.55 -11.73
CA TYR A 61 -7.41 -11.81 -12.01
C TYR A 61 -6.51 -10.90 -11.17
N HIS A 62 -5.44 -11.48 -10.63
CA HIS A 62 -4.32 -10.77 -10.02
C HIS A 62 -3.08 -10.91 -10.90
N GLY A 63 -2.42 -9.79 -11.20
CA GLY A 63 -1.34 -9.72 -12.18
C GLY A 63 -1.86 -9.69 -13.62
N ARG A 64 -0.98 -9.30 -14.56
CA ARG A 64 -1.29 -9.10 -15.99
C ARG A 64 -0.36 -9.84 -16.95
N GLN A 65 0.86 -10.15 -16.51
CA GLN A 65 1.84 -10.92 -17.27
C GLN A 65 1.74 -12.43 -16.99
N GLU A 66 2.79 -13.19 -17.28
CA GLU A 66 2.89 -14.64 -17.17
C GLU A 66 2.40 -15.21 -15.83
N HIS A 67 2.71 -14.56 -14.70
CA HIS A 67 2.25 -14.99 -13.37
C HIS A 67 0.81 -14.51 -13.02
N LYS A 68 -0.06 -14.39 -14.01
CA LYS A 68 -1.48 -14.04 -13.84
C LYS A 68 -2.23 -15.20 -13.19
N LYS A 69 -2.90 -14.93 -12.07
CA LYS A 69 -3.67 -15.94 -11.32
C LYS A 69 -5.09 -15.46 -11.05
N MET A 70 -6.05 -16.38 -11.10
CA MET A 70 -7.41 -16.09 -10.66
C MET A 70 -7.48 -16.21 -9.14
N VAL A 71 -8.04 -15.19 -8.50
CA VAL A 71 -8.19 -15.11 -7.04
C VAL A 71 -9.65 -14.89 -6.68
N GLU A 72 -10.06 -15.45 -5.55
CA GLU A 72 -11.37 -15.20 -4.97
C GLU A 72 -11.39 -13.86 -4.26
N ILE A 73 -12.42 -13.06 -4.52
CA ILE A 73 -12.62 -11.77 -3.89
C ILE A 73 -13.38 -12.01 -2.58
N LYS A 74 -12.80 -11.53 -1.47
CA LYS A 74 -13.47 -11.53 -0.17
C LYS A 74 -14.47 -10.37 -0.10
N ASP A 75 -15.54 -10.57 0.66
CA ASP A 75 -16.53 -9.54 0.99
C ASP A 75 -17.20 -8.91 -0.24
N VAL A 76 -17.66 -9.74 -1.19
CA VAL A 76 -18.43 -9.27 -2.34
C VAL A 76 -19.80 -8.74 -1.86
N PRO A 77 -20.14 -7.47 -2.15
CA PRO A 77 -21.41 -6.86 -1.77
C PRO A 77 -22.61 -7.65 -2.29
N GLU A 78 -23.73 -7.55 -1.58
CA GLU A 78 -24.97 -8.22 -1.99
C GLU A 78 -25.60 -7.57 -3.23
N ASN A 79 -25.53 -6.24 -3.33
CA ASN A 79 -26.07 -5.49 -4.46
C ASN A 79 -24.95 -4.81 -5.25
N MET A 80 -24.59 -5.39 -6.40
CA MET A 80 -23.56 -4.86 -7.29
C MET A 80 -24.02 -3.63 -8.10
N TYR A 81 -25.32 -3.38 -8.24
CA TYR A 81 -25.83 -2.25 -9.03
C TYR A 81 -25.74 -0.92 -8.29
N THR A 82 -25.83 -0.94 -6.96
CA THR A 82 -25.76 0.26 -6.11
C THR A 82 -24.37 0.47 -5.51
N TYR A 83 -23.59 -0.59 -5.35
CA TYR A 83 -22.28 -0.50 -4.70
C TYR A 83 -21.29 0.36 -5.47
N GLY A 84 -20.85 1.46 -4.87
CA GLY A 84 -19.75 2.29 -5.36
C GLY A 84 -20.03 3.03 -6.67
N LYS A 85 -21.30 3.11 -7.10
CA LYS A 85 -21.72 3.80 -8.33
C LYS A 85 -22.29 5.18 -8.06
N GLU A 86 -23.53 5.27 -7.64
CA GLU A 86 -24.22 6.55 -7.48
C GLU A 86 -25.23 6.45 -6.33
N GLY A 87 -25.46 7.56 -5.65
CA GLY A 87 -26.47 7.68 -4.59
C GLY A 87 -26.10 7.10 -3.23
N MET A 88 -24.92 6.48 -3.08
CA MET A 88 -24.39 6.03 -1.79
C MET A 88 -23.58 7.16 -1.12
N SER A 89 -23.77 7.38 0.19
CA SER A 89 -22.89 8.25 0.98
C SER A 89 -21.73 7.45 1.58
N VAL A 90 -20.51 7.96 1.40
CA VAL A 90 -19.29 7.30 1.87
C VAL A 90 -18.91 7.87 3.23
N PRO A 91 -18.72 7.04 4.27
CA PRO A 91 -18.48 7.53 5.62
C PRO A 91 -17.01 7.94 5.82
N ILE A 92 -16.64 9.04 5.17
CA ILE A 92 -15.30 9.66 5.18
C ILE A 92 -15.38 11.14 5.62
N SER A 93 -16.51 11.57 6.20
CA SER A 93 -16.64 12.90 6.78
C SER A 93 -15.66 13.09 7.95
N LEU A 94 -15.09 14.29 8.05
CA LEU A 94 -14.09 14.63 9.08
C LEU A 94 -14.57 15.72 10.03
N PHE A 95 -15.33 16.69 9.51
CA PHE A 95 -15.85 17.79 10.30
C PHE A 95 -17.24 17.48 10.84
N LYS A 96 -17.56 18.04 12.02
CA LYS A 96 -18.86 17.82 12.68
C LYS A 96 -20.07 18.23 11.81
N GLU A 97 -19.91 19.31 11.05
CA GLU A 97 -20.96 19.85 10.18
C GLU A 97 -20.92 19.26 8.75
N GLN A 98 -19.88 18.49 8.43
CA GLN A 98 -19.74 17.88 7.12
C GLN A 98 -20.61 16.63 7.06
N ALA A 99 -21.67 16.68 6.23
CA ALA A 99 -22.39 15.48 5.86
C ALA A 99 -21.50 14.50 5.08
N ASP A 100 -21.80 13.21 5.17
CA ASP A 100 -21.08 12.20 4.39
C ASP A 100 -21.24 12.48 2.89
N PRO A 101 -20.12 12.54 2.14
CA PRO A 101 -20.17 12.84 0.71
C PRO A 101 -20.92 11.77 -0.06
N VAL A 102 -21.82 12.21 -0.93
CA VAL A 102 -22.62 11.33 -1.80
C VAL A 102 -21.90 11.12 -3.13
N ILE A 103 -21.85 9.87 -3.60
CA ILE A 103 -21.30 9.55 -4.91
C ILE A 103 -22.27 10.03 -5.99
N GLY A 104 -21.79 10.88 -6.89
CA GLY A 104 -22.53 11.42 -8.03
C GLY A 104 -22.39 10.56 -9.30
N PRO A 105 -22.91 11.04 -10.43
CA PRO A 105 -22.89 10.28 -11.67
C PRO A 105 -21.48 10.18 -12.26
N GLU A 106 -21.22 9.07 -12.96
CA GLU A 106 -19.86 8.67 -13.36
C GLU A 106 -19.13 9.72 -14.20
N TRP A 107 -19.81 10.34 -15.17
CA TRP A 107 -19.21 11.32 -16.08
C TRP A 107 -18.83 12.65 -15.42
N THR A 108 -19.31 12.92 -14.20
CA THR A 108 -18.92 14.13 -13.45
C THR A 108 -17.54 13.99 -12.81
N TYR A 109 -17.03 12.76 -12.69
CA TYR A 109 -15.68 12.51 -12.20
C TYR A 109 -14.66 12.61 -13.34
N PRO A 110 -13.79 13.63 -13.35
CA PRO A 110 -12.93 13.90 -14.49
C PRO A 110 -11.92 12.76 -14.72
N GLY A 111 -11.77 12.36 -15.97
CA GLY A 111 -10.81 11.34 -16.38
C GLY A 111 -11.11 9.93 -15.86
N ILE A 112 -12.30 9.65 -15.30
CA ILE A 112 -12.62 8.32 -14.77
C ILE A 112 -12.55 7.23 -15.84
N TYR A 113 -13.03 7.52 -17.06
CA TYR A 113 -12.97 6.58 -18.18
C TYR A 113 -11.54 6.32 -18.63
N GLU A 114 -10.71 7.36 -18.66
CA GLU A 114 -9.29 7.27 -18.98
C GLU A 114 -8.51 6.47 -17.92
N ASN A 115 -8.82 6.74 -16.64
CA ASN A 115 -8.24 6.03 -15.50
C ASN A 115 -8.61 4.55 -15.50
N LYS A 116 -9.79 4.13 -15.96
CA LYS A 116 -10.13 2.70 -16.06
C LYS A 116 -9.16 1.93 -16.97
N ILE A 117 -8.60 2.62 -17.98
CA ILE A 117 -7.60 2.06 -18.89
C ILE A 117 -6.22 2.16 -18.25
N ALA A 118 -5.82 3.37 -17.83
CA ALA A 118 -4.46 3.66 -17.40
C ALA A 118 -4.13 3.21 -15.96
N ALA A 119 -5.08 3.26 -15.01
CA ALA A 119 -4.85 2.97 -13.60
C ALA A 119 -4.94 1.46 -13.28
N GLN A 120 -4.13 0.68 -13.97
CA GLN A 120 -4.00 -0.77 -13.77
C GLN A 120 -2.57 -1.12 -13.31
N GLN A 121 -2.35 -2.36 -12.87
CA GLN A 121 -1.00 -2.83 -12.57
C GLN A 121 -0.20 -3.05 -13.85
N TRP A 122 0.59 -2.07 -14.28
CA TRP A 122 1.43 -2.20 -15.46
C TRP A 122 2.80 -2.78 -15.14
N TYR A 123 3.21 -3.81 -15.89
CA TYR A 123 4.59 -4.28 -15.86
C TYR A 123 5.44 -3.46 -16.84
N THR A 124 6.68 -3.17 -16.45
CA THR A 124 7.53 -2.25 -17.23
C THR A 124 7.84 -2.78 -18.62
N GLU A 125 8.05 -4.09 -18.75
CA GLU A 125 8.28 -4.74 -20.04
C GLU A 125 7.07 -4.58 -20.97
N GLU A 126 5.85 -4.81 -20.47
CA GLU A 126 4.63 -4.60 -21.24
C GLU A 126 4.50 -3.15 -21.75
N LEU A 127 4.86 -2.16 -20.92
CA LEU A 127 4.81 -0.76 -21.31
C LEU A 127 5.86 -0.39 -22.35
N PHE A 128 7.08 -0.93 -22.26
CA PHE A 128 8.11 -0.73 -23.28
C PHE A 128 7.71 -1.38 -24.61
N ASP A 129 7.13 -2.58 -24.59
CA ASP A 129 6.63 -3.24 -25.80
C ASP A 129 5.54 -2.42 -26.49
N ARG A 130 4.71 -1.72 -25.72
CA ARG A 130 3.67 -0.83 -26.25
C ARG A 130 4.25 0.49 -26.77
N GLU A 131 5.25 1.05 -26.10
CA GLU A 131 5.95 2.25 -26.57
C GLU A 131 6.65 1.99 -27.90
N THR A 132 7.38 0.88 -28.01
CA THR A 132 8.11 0.51 -29.23
C THR A 132 7.20 0.25 -30.42
N LYS A 133 5.97 -0.20 -30.17
CA LYS A 133 4.93 -0.44 -31.19
C LYS A 133 4.00 0.77 -31.40
N ASP A 134 4.22 1.88 -30.70
CA ASP A 134 3.35 3.06 -30.66
C ASP A 134 1.86 2.70 -30.46
N ALA A 135 1.60 1.75 -29.57
CA ALA A 135 0.30 1.10 -29.39
C ALA A 135 -0.20 1.21 -27.94
N PHE A 136 -0.05 2.39 -27.35
CA PHE A 136 -0.64 2.68 -26.05
C PHE A 136 -2.17 2.76 -26.15
N GLU A 137 -2.87 2.14 -25.20
CA GLU A 137 -4.34 2.23 -25.10
C GLU A 137 -4.79 3.59 -24.56
N SER A 138 -3.89 4.29 -23.87
CA SER A 138 -4.13 5.59 -23.26
C SER A 138 -2.85 6.44 -23.36
N PRO A 139 -2.93 7.74 -23.72
CA PRO A 139 -1.78 8.64 -23.69
C PRO A 139 -1.08 8.71 -22.32
N TRP A 140 -1.79 8.45 -21.22
CA TRP A 140 -1.21 8.48 -19.87
C TRP A 140 -0.28 7.29 -19.58
N GLN A 141 -0.33 6.22 -20.38
CA GLN A 141 0.56 5.08 -20.22
C GLN A 141 2.04 5.45 -20.40
N ARG A 142 2.33 6.46 -21.24
CA ARG A 142 3.68 7.01 -21.39
C ARG A 142 4.21 7.60 -20.08
N GLN A 143 3.39 8.40 -19.40
CA GLN A 143 3.74 8.97 -18.09
C GLN A 143 3.93 7.88 -17.03
N ILE A 144 3.12 6.82 -17.08
CA ILE A 144 3.26 5.68 -16.18
C ILE A 144 4.62 5.00 -16.39
N LEU A 145 5.02 4.76 -17.64
CA LEU A 145 6.33 4.19 -17.98
C LEU A 145 7.46 5.06 -17.45
N ASP A 146 7.43 6.37 -17.71
CA ASP A 146 8.43 7.32 -17.22
C ASP A 146 8.57 7.27 -15.68
N ASN A 147 7.44 7.24 -14.98
CA ASN A 147 7.43 7.15 -13.52
C ASN A 147 8.01 5.82 -13.01
N GLN A 148 7.75 4.71 -13.70
CA GLN A 148 8.36 3.42 -13.36
C GLN A 148 9.88 3.42 -13.57
N VAL A 149 10.36 4.00 -14.67
CA VAL A 149 11.79 4.13 -14.96
C VAL A 149 12.46 5.02 -13.91
N LYS A 150 11.88 6.20 -13.61
CA LYS A 150 12.36 7.10 -12.55
C LYS A 150 12.42 6.41 -11.19
N ALA A 151 11.40 5.63 -10.82
CA ALA A 151 11.39 4.89 -9.56
C ALA A 151 12.48 3.81 -9.51
N LYS A 152 12.73 3.09 -10.62
CA LYS A 152 13.82 2.10 -10.71
C LYS A 152 15.19 2.76 -10.63
N LEU A 153 15.40 3.84 -11.37
CA LEU A 153 16.64 4.62 -11.31
C LEU A 153 16.86 5.22 -9.91
N GLY A 154 15.81 5.71 -9.26
CA GLY A 154 15.87 6.21 -7.88
C GLY A 154 16.36 5.15 -6.89
N ARG A 155 15.94 3.88 -7.03
CA ARG A 155 16.46 2.78 -6.21
C ARG A 155 17.95 2.53 -6.46
N VAL A 156 18.40 2.62 -7.70
CA VAL A 156 19.82 2.45 -8.06
C VAL A 156 20.64 3.62 -7.51
N ALA A 157 20.22 4.85 -7.74
CA ALA A 157 20.87 6.06 -7.26
C ALA A 157 21.01 6.07 -5.73
N TRP A 158 19.96 5.67 -5.02
CA TRP A 158 19.99 5.50 -3.57
C TRP A 158 21.07 4.49 -3.14
N ARG A 159 21.11 3.29 -3.77
CA ARG A 159 22.13 2.28 -3.45
C ARG A 159 23.55 2.80 -3.71
N MET A 160 23.78 3.46 -4.83
CA MET A 160 25.09 4.05 -5.15
C MET A 160 25.50 5.11 -4.12
N SER A 161 24.56 5.94 -3.66
CA SER A 161 24.80 6.88 -2.56
C SER A 161 25.18 6.17 -1.26
N MET A 162 24.56 5.04 -0.92
CA MET A 162 24.99 4.22 0.23
C MET A 162 26.38 3.62 0.07
N LEU A 163 26.70 3.11 -1.12
CA LEU A 163 27.99 2.48 -1.41
C LEU A 163 29.16 3.46 -1.23
N ASN A 164 28.94 4.73 -1.56
CA ASN A 164 29.92 5.80 -1.32
C ASN A 164 30.18 6.06 0.17
N ILE A 165 29.23 5.76 1.05
CA ILE A 165 29.36 5.94 2.50
C ILE A 165 29.99 4.69 3.14
N LYS A 166 29.61 3.50 2.67
CA LYS A 166 30.10 2.21 3.18
C LYS A 166 29.86 1.11 2.16
N THR A 167 30.71 0.09 2.16
CA THR A 167 30.45 -1.13 1.37
C THR A 167 29.17 -1.83 1.87
N VAL A 168 28.28 -2.17 0.94
CA VAL A 168 27.01 -2.83 1.23
C VAL A 168 26.89 -4.07 0.34
N ASP A 169 27.18 -5.23 0.90
CA ASP A 169 27.00 -6.50 0.22
C ASP A 169 25.53 -6.92 0.25
N LEU A 170 24.95 -7.11 -0.93
CA LEU A 170 23.56 -7.51 -1.09
C LEU A 170 23.38 -8.99 -0.74
N PHE A 171 22.39 -9.30 0.09
CA PHE A 171 21.94 -10.67 0.39
C PHE A 171 22.94 -11.61 1.09
N HIS A 172 24.01 -11.07 1.68
CA HIS A 172 24.98 -11.89 2.42
C HIS A 172 24.51 -12.27 3.84
N LYS A 173 23.50 -11.58 4.37
CA LYS A 173 22.91 -11.89 5.67
C LYS A 173 21.79 -12.92 5.52
N GLU A 174 21.75 -13.89 6.44
CA GLU A 174 20.65 -14.84 6.55
C GLU A 174 19.30 -14.09 6.61
N ARG A 175 18.36 -14.47 5.74
CA ARG A 175 17.04 -13.84 5.66
C ARG A 175 16.09 -14.52 6.64
N GLY A 176 15.98 -13.99 7.85
CA GLY A 176 15.07 -14.51 8.87
C GLY A 176 15.61 -14.31 10.28
N SER A 177 15.15 -15.14 11.21
CA SER A 177 15.66 -15.13 12.59
C SER A 177 17.06 -15.72 12.67
N SER A 178 18.06 -14.90 12.30
CA SER A 178 19.34 -14.93 12.99
C SER A 178 19.05 -14.56 14.45
N ARG A 179 18.99 -15.57 15.33
CA ARG A 179 19.03 -15.32 16.79
C ARG A 179 20.24 -14.41 17.00
N ARG A 180 20.01 -13.16 17.40
CA ARG A 180 21.08 -12.33 17.94
C ARG A 180 21.57 -13.01 19.23
N THR A 181 22.53 -13.92 19.11
CA THR A 181 23.32 -14.39 20.25
C THR A 181 24.21 -13.23 20.67
N GLY A 182 23.78 -12.52 21.70
CA GLY A 182 24.49 -11.34 22.20
C GLY A 182 23.81 -10.79 23.44
N GLY A 183 23.86 -11.54 24.54
CA GLY A 183 23.39 -11.12 25.85
C GLY A 183 23.98 -12.00 26.95
N ALA A 184 25.18 -11.64 27.40
CA ALA A 184 25.86 -12.05 28.63
C ALA A 184 26.04 -13.57 28.90
N GLY A 185 27.07 -14.15 28.29
CA GLY A 185 27.78 -15.27 28.89
C GLY A 185 28.78 -14.75 29.93
N THR A 186 28.32 -14.55 31.16
CA THR A 186 29.17 -14.52 32.36
C THR A 186 28.70 -15.64 33.28
N GLY A 187 29.25 -16.83 33.05
CA GLY A 187 29.20 -17.95 33.98
C GLY A 187 30.63 -18.42 34.12
N ALA A 188 31.22 -18.12 35.26
CA ALA A 188 32.61 -18.35 35.61
C ALA A 188 33.02 -19.83 35.50
N GLU A 189 34.32 -20.03 35.29
CA GLU A 189 35.07 -21.23 35.63
C GLU A 189 34.61 -21.86 36.96
N GLU A 190 34.30 -23.16 36.93
CA GLU A 190 34.61 -24.08 38.02
C GLU A 190 35.22 -25.36 37.40
N PRO A 191 36.47 -25.73 37.72
CA PRO A 191 37.05 -26.98 37.27
C PRO A 191 36.70 -28.11 38.25
N ALA A 192 35.81 -29.02 37.84
CA ALA A 192 35.61 -30.29 38.55
C ALA A 192 36.80 -31.23 38.27
N LYS A 193 37.78 -31.23 39.18
CA LYS A 193 38.83 -32.26 39.25
C LYS A 193 38.29 -33.54 39.89
N ALA A 194 38.39 -34.62 39.12
CA ALA A 194 38.83 -35.98 39.47
C ALA A 194 38.35 -36.61 40.79
N GLY A 195 37.64 -37.73 40.66
CA GLY A 195 37.38 -38.67 41.74
C GLY A 195 38.66 -39.23 42.38
N LYS A 196 38.57 -39.47 43.69
CA LYS A 196 39.40 -40.41 44.43
C LYS A 196 38.65 -40.87 45.69
N LYS A 197 38.66 -42.19 45.87
CA LYS A 197 38.14 -43.04 46.94
C LYS A 197 36.67 -43.43 46.83
#